data_AF-A0A4U8T8R5-F1
#
_entry.id   AF-A0A4U8T8R5-F1
#
_cell.length_a   1.000
_cell.length_b   1.000
_cell.length_c   1.000
_cell.angle_alpha   90.00
_cell.angle_beta   90.00
_cell.angle_gamma   90.00
#
_symmetry.space_group_name_H-M   'P 1'
#
loop_
_entity.id
_entity.type
_entity.pdbx_description
1 polymer ?
#
loop_
_entity_poly.entity_id
_entity_poly.type
_entity_poly.pdbx_seq_one_letter_code
_entity_poly.pdbx_strand_id
1 'polypeptide(L)'
;MGTLRHFFDESTITTIVVLVWLSFYFLITLWIYIYKSFTLSDWLSTEKYHLEMLLAKSILIPKNTFLNALLEKNEGRVSRELLQVWKLKATQSATSSLVFLSLVASTAPFIGLFGTVVEILETFSVLGGGNVSFDVIAPVISKALVATAAGILVAIPAYSFHLLIKRKCYQIATCIQMQIDLILASK
;
A
#
# COMPACT_ATOMS: atom_id res chain seq x y z
N MET A 1 -1.31 -13.00 32.07
CA MET A 1 -0.95 -13.90 30.94
C MET A 1 -2.06 -14.93 30.59
N GLY A 2 -3.27 -14.81 31.13
CA GLY A 2 -4.38 -15.75 30.88
C GLY A 2 -5.52 -15.23 29.98
N THR A 3 -5.64 -13.91 29.77
CA THR A 3 -6.76 -13.31 29.03
C THR A 3 -6.71 -13.56 27.52
N LEU A 4 -5.53 -13.49 26.90
CA LEU A 4 -5.38 -13.77 25.45
C LEU A 4 -5.55 -15.25 25.14
N ARG A 5 -5.03 -16.15 25.98
CA ARG A 5 -5.20 -17.61 25.80
C ARG A 5 -6.68 -18.02 25.96
N HIS A 6 -7.34 -17.51 27.00
CA HIS A 6 -8.78 -17.72 27.19
C HIS A 6 -9.65 -17.14 26.06
N PHE A 7 -9.21 -16.04 25.41
CA PHE A 7 -9.87 -15.53 24.21
C PHE A 7 -9.78 -16.54 23.06
N PHE A 8 -8.58 -17.07 22.78
CA PHE A 8 -8.38 -18.05 21.71
C PHE A 8 -9.06 -19.40 21.97
N ASP A 9 -9.12 -19.85 23.22
CA ASP A 9 -9.74 -21.14 23.59
C ASP A 9 -11.27 -21.12 23.46
N GLU A 10 -11.90 -19.95 23.55
CA GLU A 10 -13.35 -19.77 23.40
C GLU A 10 -13.74 -19.07 22.09
N SER A 11 -12.78 -18.80 21.19
CA SER A 11 -13.06 -18.15 19.91
C SER A 11 -13.47 -19.18 18.87
N THR A 12 -14.48 -18.81 18.10
CA THR A 12 -14.90 -19.54 16.92
C THR A 12 -13.76 -19.59 15.89
N ILE A 13 -13.66 -20.70 15.16
CA ILE A 13 -12.67 -20.92 14.09
C ILE A 13 -12.64 -19.74 13.10
N THR A 14 -13.82 -19.17 12.81
CA THR A 14 -14.01 -18.05 11.88
C THR A 14 -13.29 -16.79 12.34
N THR A 15 -13.40 -16.41 13.62
CA THR A 15 -12.72 -15.24 14.20
C THR A 15 -11.20 -15.40 14.14
N ILE A 16 -10.69 -16.60 14.44
CA ILE A 16 -9.25 -16.89 14.38
C ILE A 16 -8.74 -16.75 12.95
N VAL A 17 -9.44 -17.32 11.96
CA VAL A 17 -9.07 -17.21 10.54
C VAL A 17 -9.05 -15.74 10.09
N VAL A 18 -10.06 -14.96 10.46
CA VAL A 18 -10.13 -13.53 10.14
C VAL A 18 -8.97 -12.76 10.76
N LEU A 19 -8.65 -12.99 12.04
CA LEU A 19 -7.55 -12.31 12.72
C LEU A 19 -6.19 -12.69 12.13
N VAL A 20 -5.98 -13.96 11.75
CA VAL A 20 -4.76 -14.40 11.07
C VAL A 20 -4.62 -13.74 9.70
N TRP A 21 -5.70 -13.67 8.93
CA TRP A 21 -5.72 -12.97 7.64
C TRP A 21 -5.36 -11.50 7.82
N LEU A 22 -6.03 -10.79 8.74
CA LEU A 22 -5.76 -9.38 9.02
C LEU A 22 -4.32 -9.14 9.49
N SER A 23 -3.78 -10.04 10.31
CA SER A 23 -2.37 -10.00 10.73
C SER A 23 -1.42 -10.10 9.53
N PHE A 24 -1.69 -11.00 8.59
CA PHE A 24 -0.90 -11.13 7.37
C PHE A 24 -0.96 -9.86 6.50
N TYR A 25 -2.15 -9.27 6.35
CA TYR A 25 -2.31 -7.98 5.67
C TYR A 25 -1.50 -6.87 6.34
N PHE A 26 -1.52 -6.80 7.67
CA PHE A 26 -0.74 -5.83 8.42
C PHE A 26 0.77 -5.97 8.21
N LEU A 27 1.29 -7.20 8.28
CA LEU A 27 2.72 -7.45 8.10
C LEU A 27 3.19 -7.13 6.69
N ILE A 28 2.44 -7.53 5.66
CA ILE A 28 2.78 -7.21 4.27
C ILE A 28 2.73 -5.71 4.01
N THR A 29 1.69 -5.02 4.51
CA THR A 29 1.59 -3.57 4.30
C THR A 29 2.75 -2.82 4.96
N LEU A 30 3.15 -3.21 6.17
CA LEU A 30 4.32 -2.66 6.84
C LEU A 30 5.60 -2.93 6.02
N TRP A 31 5.79 -4.17 5.57
CA TRP A 31 6.94 -4.56 4.75
C TRP A 31 7.04 -3.74 3.45
N ILE A 32 5.94 -3.66 2.69
CA ILE A 32 5.88 -2.89 1.45
C ILE A 32 6.17 -1.42 1.72
N TYR A 33 5.59 -0.86 2.78
CA TYR A 33 5.83 0.53 3.15
C TYR A 33 7.31 0.80 3.40
N ILE A 34 7.98 -0.02 4.21
CA ILE A 34 9.40 0.11 4.50
C ILE A 34 10.20 0.02 3.19
N TYR A 35 10.07 -1.09 2.46
CA TYR A 35 10.84 -1.35 1.24
C TYR A 35 10.67 -0.23 0.20
N LYS A 36 9.43 0.18 -0.07
CA LYS A 36 9.15 1.22 -1.07
C LYS A 36 9.52 2.61 -0.56
N SER A 37 9.34 2.91 0.72
CA SER A 37 9.68 4.23 1.25
C SER A 37 11.17 4.52 1.08
N PHE A 38 12.04 3.54 1.34
CA PHE A 38 13.48 3.65 1.09
C PHE A 38 13.79 3.74 -0.40
N THR A 39 13.33 2.77 -1.21
CA THR A 39 13.60 2.73 -2.65
C THR A 39 13.17 4.00 -3.39
N LEU A 40 11.97 4.52 -3.12
CA LEU A 40 11.49 5.76 -3.73
C LEU A 40 12.21 7.00 -3.20
N SER A 41 12.69 6.97 -1.95
CA SER A 41 13.46 8.08 -1.39
C SER A 41 14.81 8.22 -2.10
N ASP A 42 15.52 7.11 -2.28
CA ASP A 42 16.82 7.10 -2.97
C ASP A 42 16.66 7.49 -4.43
N TRP A 43 15.63 6.97 -5.11
CA TRP A 43 15.34 7.35 -6.49
C TRP A 43 15.00 8.83 -6.60
N LEU A 44 14.13 9.36 -5.74
CA LEU A 44 13.78 10.79 -5.76
C LEU A 44 15.00 11.70 -5.53
N SER A 45 15.89 11.34 -4.60
CA SER A 45 17.13 12.09 -4.35
C SER A 45 18.04 12.09 -5.58
N THR A 46 18.14 10.96 -6.28
CA THR A 46 18.92 10.83 -7.52
C THR A 46 18.34 11.70 -8.64
N GLU A 47 17.02 11.69 -8.82
CA GLU A 47 16.36 12.51 -9.85
C GLU A 47 16.48 14.02 -9.56
N LYS A 48 16.39 14.41 -8.28
CA LYS A 48 16.62 15.81 -7.88
C LYS A 48 18.05 16.26 -8.20
N TYR A 49 19.04 15.43 -7.88
CA TYR A 49 20.44 15.71 -8.22
C TYR A 49 20.65 15.86 -9.73
N HIS A 50 20.07 14.98 -10.54
CA HIS A 50 20.13 15.11 -12.00
C HIS A 50 19.45 16.38 -12.52
N LEU A 51 18.31 16.77 -11.94
CA LEU A 51 17.64 18.01 -12.28
C LEU A 51 18.50 19.23 -11.96
N GLU A 52 19.13 19.27 -10.79
CA GLU A 52 20.04 20.35 -10.41
C GLU A 52 21.23 20.47 -11.37
N MET A 53 21.80 19.34 -11.80
CA MET A 53 22.87 19.32 -12.79
C MET A 53 22.42 19.80 -14.18
N LEU A 54 21.20 19.45 -14.61
CA LEU A 54 20.61 19.97 -15.85
C LEU A 54 20.38 21.48 -15.77
N LEU A 55 19.87 21.98 -14.63
CA LEU A 55 19.68 23.41 -14.38
C LEU A 55 21.00 24.18 -14.40
N ALA A 56 22.06 23.59 -13.85
CA ALA A 56 23.42 24.13 -13.90
C ALA A 56 24.07 24.07 -15.29
N LYS A 57 23.39 23.48 -16.30
CA LYS A 57 23.92 23.17 -17.63
C LYS A 57 25.22 22.35 -17.61
N SER A 58 25.50 21.66 -16.50
CA SER A 58 26.70 20.83 -16.34
C SER A 58 26.56 19.47 -17.03
N ILE A 59 25.32 19.04 -17.28
CA ILE A 59 24.97 17.80 -17.98
C ILE A 59 23.88 18.13 -19.01
N LEU A 60 23.89 17.44 -20.15
CA LEU A 60 22.86 17.58 -21.19
C LEU A 60 21.74 16.52 -21.08
N ILE A 61 22.07 15.31 -20.59
CA ILE A 61 21.15 14.18 -20.49
C ILE A 61 21.41 13.41 -19.18
N PRO A 62 20.39 13.18 -18.34
CA PRO A 62 20.53 12.40 -17.12
C PRO A 62 20.84 10.93 -17.47
N LYS A 63 21.97 10.41 -16.99
CA LYS A 63 22.34 9.00 -17.18
C LYS A 63 21.56 8.13 -16.19
N ASN A 64 20.31 7.85 -16.51
CA ASN A 64 19.57 6.79 -15.84
C ASN A 64 19.57 5.51 -16.69
N THR A 65 19.55 4.35 -16.04
CA THR A 65 19.66 3.03 -16.70
C THR A 65 18.62 2.83 -17.80
N PHE A 66 17.45 3.44 -17.65
CA PHE A 66 16.33 3.25 -18.56
C PHE A 66 16.37 4.15 -19.80
N LEU A 67 16.73 5.43 -19.62
CA LEU A 67 16.86 6.42 -20.67
C LEU A 67 18.06 6.10 -21.56
N ASN A 68 19.17 5.63 -20.96
CA ASN A 68 20.31 5.14 -21.74
C ASN A 68 19.92 3.94 -22.64
N ALA A 69 19.16 2.98 -22.10
CA ALA A 69 18.67 1.84 -22.89
C ALA A 69 17.71 2.26 -24.02
N LEU A 70 16.89 3.29 -23.80
CA LEU A 70 16.02 3.84 -24.85
C LEU A 70 16.79 4.62 -25.91
N LEU A 71 17.84 5.35 -25.52
CA LEU A 71 18.67 6.12 -26.43
C LEU A 71 19.56 5.23 -27.29
N GLU A 72 20.12 4.17 -26.71
CA GLU A 72 20.91 3.17 -27.43
C GLU A 72 20.07 2.50 -28.53
N LYS A 73 18.80 2.21 -28.24
CA LYS A 73 17.86 1.63 -29.22
C LYS A 73 17.44 2.60 -30.33
N ASN A 74 17.57 3.91 -30.15
CA ASN A 74 17.13 4.94 -31.12
C ASN A 74 18.29 5.75 -31.71
N GLU A 75 19.47 5.15 -31.86
CA GLU A 75 20.66 5.79 -32.46
C GLU A 75 21.03 7.14 -31.79
N GLY A 76 20.74 7.29 -30.49
CA GLY A 76 21.02 8.52 -29.75
C GLY A 76 20.11 9.71 -30.07
N ARG A 77 19.06 9.55 -30.89
CA ARG A 77 18.12 10.64 -31.20
C ARG A 77 17.16 10.86 -30.04
N VAL A 78 17.29 12.02 -29.39
CA VAL A 78 16.32 12.48 -28.38
C VAL A 78 15.09 13.06 -29.08
N SER A 79 13.96 12.36 -28.96
CA SER A 79 12.64 12.82 -29.43
C SER A 79 11.68 13.04 -28.27
N ARG A 80 10.73 13.97 -28.45
CA ARG A 80 9.72 14.28 -27.43
C ARG A 80 8.94 13.03 -27.03
N GLU A 81 8.61 12.18 -28.00
CA GLU A 81 7.84 10.95 -27.80
C GLU A 81 8.61 9.95 -26.91
N LEU A 82 9.92 9.81 -27.12
CA LEU A 82 10.77 8.91 -26.31
C LEU A 82 10.85 9.37 -24.85
N LEU A 83 10.99 10.67 -24.63
CA LEU A 83 11.00 11.26 -23.30
C LEU A 83 9.65 11.07 -22.59
N GLN A 84 8.53 11.19 -23.32
CA GLN A 84 7.20 10.90 -22.77
C GLN A 84 7.05 9.40 -22.40
N VAL A 85 7.54 8.48 -23.25
CA VAL A 85 7.55 7.04 -22.93
C VAL A 85 8.37 6.76 -21.68
N TRP A 86 9.50 7.43 -21.50
CA TRP A 86 10.29 7.34 -20.27
C TRP A 86 9.51 7.78 -19.03
N LYS A 87 8.88 8.95 -19.07
CA LYS A 87 8.04 9.42 -17.97
C LYS A 87 6.92 8.44 -17.63
N LEU A 88 6.23 7.91 -18.65
CA LEU A 88 5.14 6.97 -18.46
C LEU A 88 5.62 5.67 -17.79
N LYS A 89 6.73 5.10 -18.27
CA LYS A 89 7.31 3.89 -17.68
C LYS A 89 7.83 4.11 -16.27
N ALA A 90 8.48 5.24 -16.01
CA ALA A 90 8.92 5.61 -14.67
C ALA A 90 7.73 5.76 -13.70
N THR A 91 6.66 6.43 -14.15
CA THR A 91 5.43 6.60 -13.37
C THR A 91 4.78 5.25 -13.07
N GLN A 92 4.68 4.36 -14.05
CA GLN A 92 4.14 3.01 -13.88
C GLN A 92 4.94 2.19 -12.85
N SER A 93 6.27 2.22 -12.93
CA SER A 93 7.13 1.52 -11.98
C SER A 93 6.98 2.07 -10.56
N ALA A 94 6.92 3.40 -10.42
CA ALA A 94 6.74 4.07 -9.14
C ALA A 94 5.38 3.74 -8.50
N THR A 95 4.29 3.64 -9.28
CA THR A 95 2.93 3.46 -8.74
C THR A 95 2.52 2.00 -8.51
N SER A 96 3.29 1.02 -9.00
CA SER A 96 2.98 -0.42 -8.93
C SER A 96 2.51 -0.93 -7.55
N SER A 97 3.16 -0.49 -6.46
CA SER A 97 2.82 -0.92 -5.10
C SER A 97 1.58 -0.25 -4.50
N LEU A 98 1.12 0.86 -5.09
CA LEU A 98 -0.03 1.61 -4.58
C LEU A 98 -1.34 0.84 -4.69
N VAL A 99 -1.46 -0.02 -5.70
CA VAL A 99 -2.64 -0.86 -5.94
C VAL A 99 -2.85 -1.81 -4.76
N PHE A 100 -1.81 -2.50 -4.33
CA PHE A 100 -1.90 -3.43 -3.21
C PHE A 100 -2.27 -2.73 -1.89
N LEU A 101 -1.62 -1.60 -1.57
CA LEU A 101 -1.96 -0.83 -0.37
C LEU A 101 -3.40 -0.30 -0.42
N SER A 102 -3.86 0.14 -1.59
CA SER A 102 -5.25 0.58 -1.78
C SER A 102 -6.24 -0.57 -1.59
N LEU A 103 -5.89 -1.77 -2.04
CA LEU A 103 -6.72 -2.96 -1.90
C LEU A 103 -6.82 -3.37 -0.43
N VAL A 104 -5.71 -3.41 0.31
CA VAL A 104 -5.76 -3.73 1.75
C VAL A 104 -6.54 -2.67 2.52
N ALA A 105 -6.31 -1.38 2.22
CA ALA A 105 -7.02 -0.28 2.86
C ALA A 105 -8.54 -0.36 2.66
N SER A 106 -9.01 -0.75 1.46
CA SER A 106 -10.45 -0.85 1.18
C SER A 106 -11.07 -2.16 1.67
N THR A 107 -10.33 -3.28 1.66
CA THR A 107 -10.89 -4.62 1.96
C THR A 107 -10.78 -5.03 3.42
N ALA A 108 -9.75 -4.57 4.16
CA ALA A 108 -9.54 -4.95 5.56
C ALA A 108 -10.73 -4.66 6.49
N PRO A 109 -11.45 -3.53 6.39
CA PRO A 109 -12.64 -3.28 7.20
C PRO A 109 -13.76 -4.29 6.94
N PHE A 110 -13.96 -4.66 5.66
CA PHE A 110 -14.99 -5.63 5.28
C PHE A 110 -14.64 -7.05 5.71
N ILE A 111 -13.36 -7.41 5.71
CA ILE A 111 -12.90 -8.69 6.28
C ILE A 111 -13.21 -8.76 7.78
N GLY A 112 -12.98 -7.65 8.51
CA GLY A 112 -13.36 -7.55 9.93
C GLY A 112 -14.87 -7.64 10.14
N LEU A 113 -15.67 -6.87 9.39
CA LEU A 113 -17.13 -6.90 9.44
C LEU A 113 -17.68 -8.30 9.15
N PHE A 114 -17.15 -8.96 8.13
CA PHE A 114 -17.52 -10.34 7.78
C PHE A 114 -17.32 -11.29 8.97
N GLY A 115 -16.17 -11.20 9.64
CA GLY A 115 -15.92 -11.98 10.86
C GLY A 115 -17.00 -11.79 11.91
N THR A 116 -17.43 -10.54 12.14
CA THR A 116 -18.45 -10.25 13.15
C THR A 116 -19.83 -10.77 12.78
N VAL A 117 -20.19 -10.68 11.50
CA VAL A 117 -21.49 -11.15 11.01
C VAL A 117 -21.57 -12.66 11.16
N VAL A 118 -20.52 -13.37 10.75
CA VAL A 118 -20.48 -14.83 10.86
C VAL A 118 -20.50 -15.29 12.31
N GLU A 119 -19.70 -14.66 13.18
CA GLU A 119 -19.63 -15.01 14.61
C GLU A 119 -20.98 -14.78 15.31
N ILE A 120 -21.65 -13.67 15.02
CA ILE A 120 -22.98 -13.38 15.57
C ILE A 120 -24.02 -14.40 15.06
N LEU A 121 -24.01 -14.74 13.77
CA LEU A 121 -24.93 -15.74 13.20
C LEU A 121 -24.72 -17.13 13.82
N GLU A 122 -23.48 -17.55 14.00
CA GLU A 122 -23.15 -18.84 14.62
C GLU A 122 -23.61 -18.88 16.07
N THR A 123 -23.40 -17.79 16.81
CA THR A 123 -23.88 -17.63 18.18
C THR A 123 -25.41 -17.79 18.27
N PHE A 124 -26.15 -17.07 17.43
CA PHE A 124 -27.62 -17.18 17.44
C PHE A 124 -28.13 -18.56 17.03
N SER A 125 -27.40 -19.28 16.17
CA SER A 125 -27.78 -20.64 15.76
C SER A 125 -27.72 -21.66 16.91
N VAL A 126 -26.73 -21.53 17.79
CA VAL A 126 -26.56 -22.41 18.97
C VAL A 126 -27.59 -22.09 20.05
N LEU A 127 -28.03 -20.84 20.12
CA LEU A 127 -28.92 -20.32 21.16
C LEU A 127 -30.42 -20.50 20.87
N GLY A 128 -30.81 -20.93 19.68
CA GLY A 128 -32.21 -21.00 19.22
C GLY A 128 -33.15 -21.99 19.94
N GLY A 129 -32.71 -22.63 21.03
CA GLY A 129 -33.45 -23.68 21.75
C GLY A 129 -34.05 -23.32 23.12
N GLY A 130 -33.83 -22.13 23.68
CA GLY A 130 -34.35 -21.80 25.03
C GLY A 130 -34.14 -20.36 25.50
N ASN A 131 -34.56 -20.04 26.73
CA ASN A 131 -34.35 -18.73 27.36
C ASN A 131 -32.87 -18.51 27.65
N VAL A 132 -32.20 -17.71 26.82
CA VAL A 132 -30.78 -17.38 26.99
C VAL A 132 -30.63 -16.07 27.75
N SER A 133 -29.89 -16.09 28.85
CA SER A 133 -29.56 -14.89 29.63
C SER A 133 -28.51 -14.04 28.92
N PHE A 134 -28.63 -12.72 29.06
CA PHE A 134 -27.69 -11.74 28.48
C PHE A 134 -26.23 -12.00 28.89
N ASP A 135 -25.99 -12.49 30.11
CA ASP A 135 -24.66 -12.81 30.64
C ASP A 135 -23.91 -13.87 29.81
N VAL A 136 -24.63 -14.73 29.07
CA VAL A 136 -24.05 -15.74 28.18
C VAL A 136 -23.71 -15.16 26.80
N ILE A 137 -24.49 -14.19 26.33
CA ILE A 137 -24.39 -13.63 24.97
C ILE A 137 -23.37 -12.48 24.91
N ALA A 138 -23.35 -11.63 25.93
CA ALA A 138 -22.50 -10.44 26.01
C ALA A 138 -21.01 -10.71 25.71
N PRO A 139 -20.35 -11.74 26.28
CA PRO A 139 -18.94 -12.01 25.97
C PRO A 139 -18.74 -12.42 24.51
N VAL A 140 -19.68 -13.14 23.89
CA VAL A 140 -19.55 -13.60 22.50
C VAL A 140 -19.67 -12.44 21.51
N ILE A 141 -20.63 -11.54 21.73
CA ILE A 141 -20.77 -10.32 20.92
C ILE A 141 -19.53 -9.42 21.08
N SER A 142 -18.98 -9.32 22.29
CA SER A 142 -17.76 -8.54 22.53
C SER A 142 -16.58 -9.06 21.69
N LYS A 143 -16.41 -10.39 21.58
CA LYS A 143 -15.36 -11.01 20.76
C LYS A 143 -15.56 -10.76 19.28
N ALA A 144 -16.79 -10.86 18.80
CA ALA A 144 -17.14 -10.49 17.42
C ALA A 144 -16.67 -9.07 17.10
N LEU A 145 -16.96 -8.09 17.95
CA LEU A 145 -16.55 -6.70 17.72
C LEU A 145 -15.02 -6.50 17.62
N VAL A 146 -14.21 -7.39 18.21
CA VAL A 146 -12.74 -7.35 18.07
C VAL A 146 -12.31 -7.56 16.62
N ALA A 147 -12.98 -8.42 15.85
CA ALA A 147 -12.63 -8.66 14.44
C ALA A 147 -12.83 -7.40 13.58
N THR A 148 -13.91 -6.64 13.81
CA THR A 148 -14.12 -5.34 13.14
C THR A 148 -13.06 -4.33 13.56
N ALA A 149 -12.78 -4.23 14.86
CA ALA A 149 -11.77 -3.31 15.36
C ALA A 149 -10.38 -3.61 14.76
N ALA A 150 -10.02 -4.89 14.64
CA ALA A 150 -8.80 -5.33 13.98
C ALA A 150 -8.80 -4.95 12.48
N GLY A 151 -9.92 -5.12 11.78
CA GLY A 151 -10.03 -4.74 10.36
C GLY A 151 -9.76 -3.25 10.14
N ILE A 152 -10.32 -2.39 10.99
CA ILE A 152 -10.09 -0.94 10.97
C ILE A 152 -8.63 -0.62 11.32
N LEU A 153 -8.07 -1.29 12.34
CA LEU A 153 -6.67 -1.12 12.76
C LEU A 153 -5.69 -1.40 11.61
N VAL A 154 -5.99 -2.37 10.74
CA VAL A 154 -5.16 -2.70 9.56
C VAL A 154 -5.40 -1.71 8.41
N ALA A 155 -6.64 -1.28 8.20
CA ALA A 155 -7.00 -0.37 7.11
C ALA A 155 -6.37 1.02 7.24
N ILE A 156 -6.32 1.57 8.46
CA ILE A 156 -5.81 2.92 8.71
C ILE A 156 -4.34 3.06 8.26
N PRO A 157 -3.39 2.24 8.74
CA PRO A 157 -1.99 2.28 8.28
C PRO A 157 -1.86 2.04 6.79
N ALA A 158 -2.59 1.07 6.22
CA ALA A 158 -2.54 0.77 4.79
C ALA A 158 -2.90 2.00 3.94
N TYR A 159 -3.95 2.74 4.34
CA TYR A 159 -4.35 3.98 3.67
C TYR A 159 -3.32 5.10 3.86
N SER A 160 -2.81 5.30 5.09
CA SER A 160 -1.78 6.30 5.36
C SER A 160 -0.52 6.04 4.53
N PHE A 161 -0.05 4.80 4.47
CA PHE A 161 1.10 4.41 3.66
C PHE A 161 0.84 4.61 2.17
N HIS A 162 -0.37 4.34 1.69
CA HIS A 162 -0.76 4.58 0.30
C HIS A 162 -0.57 6.06 -0.06
N LEU A 163 -1.08 6.96 0.78
CA LEU A 163 -0.97 8.40 0.56
C LEU A 163 0.48 8.90 0.58
N LEU A 164 1.29 8.43 1.54
CA LEU A 164 2.69 8.82 1.65
C LEU A 164 3.51 8.38 0.43
N ILE A 165 3.35 7.13 -0.01
CA ILE A 165 4.04 6.62 -1.19
C ILE A 165 3.53 7.34 -2.44
N LYS A 166 2.21 7.54 -2.56
CA LYS A 166 1.61 8.25 -3.71
C LYS A 166 2.20 9.65 -3.88
N ARG A 167 2.42 10.37 -2.78
CA ARG A 167 3.09 11.69 -2.79
C ARG A 167 4.52 11.59 -3.32
N LYS A 168 5.30 10.59 -2.91
CA LYS A 168 6.67 10.35 -3.43
C LYS A 168 6.66 10.03 -4.93
N CYS A 169 5.76 9.15 -5.38
CA CYS A 169 5.62 8.81 -6.80
C CYS A 169 5.31 10.06 -7.65
N TYR A 170 4.40 10.91 -7.16
CA TYR A 170 4.05 12.15 -7.83
C TYR A 170 5.27 13.09 -7.94
N GLN A 171 6.04 13.25 -6.86
CA GLN A 171 7.26 14.07 -6.88
C GLN A 171 8.29 13.57 -7.91
N ILE A 172 8.49 12.25 -8.02
CA ILE A 172 9.38 11.67 -9.03
C ILE A 172 8.88 12.00 -10.44
N ALA A 173 7.58 11.78 -10.71
CA ALA A 173 6.99 12.05 -12.01
C ALA A 173 7.09 13.54 -12.40
N THR A 174 6.92 14.45 -11.45
CA THR A 174 7.11 15.89 -11.65
C THR A 174 8.57 16.25 -11.89
N CYS A 175 9.51 15.64 -11.16
CA CYS A 175 10.94 15.85 -11.37
C CYS A 175 11.35 15.43 -12.79
N ILE A 176 10.94 14.24 -13.21
CA ILE A 176 11.14 13.73 -14.57
C ILE A 176 10.53 14.66 -15.61
N GLN A 177 9.31 15.16 -15.39
CA GLN A 177 8.68 16.13 -16.31
C GLN A 177 9.53 17.41 -16.46
N MET A 178 10.03 17.98 -15.35
CA MET A 178 10.90 19.16 -15.41
C MET A 178 12.20 18.87 -16.19
N GLN A 179 12.80 17.69 -16.01
CA GLN A 179 13.98 17.31 -16.77
C GLN A 179 13.68 17.22 -18.28
N ILE A 180 12.53 16.66 -18.66
CA ILE A 180 12.09 16.59 -20.06
C ILE A 180 11.94 17.98 -20.66
N ASP A 181 11.29 18.90 -19.95
CA ASP A 181 11.04 20.25 -20.42
C ASP A 181 12.36 21.03 -20.60
N LEU A 182 13.32 20.86 -19.69
CA LEU A 182 14.66 21.45 -19.82
C LEU A 182 15.44 20.89 -21.01
N ILE A 183 15.41 19.57 -21.21
CA ILE A 183 16.10 18.92 -22.35
C ILE A 183 15.52 19.44 -23.67
N LEU A 184 14.19 19.53 -23.79
CA LEU A 184 13.53 20.03 -24.99
C LEU A 184 13.77 21.53 -25.22
N ALA A 185 13.86 22.34 -24.16
CA ALA A 185 14.18 23.76 -24.28
C ALA A 185 15.65 24.03 -24.65
N SER A 186 16.55 23.08 -24.39
CA SER A 186 17.98 23.18 -24.71
C SER A 186 18.34 22.75 -26.14
N LYS A 187 17.37 22.24 -26.91
CA LYS A 187 17.52 21.80 -28.30
C LYS A 187 17.21 22.94 -29.27
#